data_AF-A0A101ITQ7-F1
#
_entry.id   AF-A0A101ITQ7-F1
#
_cell.length_a   1.000
_cell.length_b   1.000
_cell.length_c   1.000
_cell.angle_alpha   90.00
_cell.angle_beta   90.00
_cell.angle_gamma   90.00
#
_symmetry.space_group_name_H-M   'P 1'
#
loop_
_entity.id
_entity.type
_entity.pdbx_description
1 polymer ?
#
loop_
_entity_poly.entity_id
_entity_poly.type
_entity_poly.pdbx_seq_one_letter_code
_entity_poly.pdbx_strand_id
1 'polypeptide(L)'
;MTLAAVLAEIGTLLEMEGISVRMVETVLENDAVAESNSLLFNGVPIEELLEGIEVITTSCSCSCLTCEENTECRALRYNGEEYETIPPVLIGRAAVKALELE
;
A
#
# COMPACT_ATOMS: atom_id res chain seq x y z
N MET A 1 -8.83 -11.21 1.64
CA MET A 1 -9.45 -10.09 0.90
C MET A 1 -8.36 -9.49 0.01
N THR A 2 -8.63 -9.21 -1.26
CA THR A 2 -7.62 -8.68 -2.19
C THR A 2 -7.59 -7.15 -2.14
N LEU A 3 -6.47 -6.52 -2.53
CA LEU A 3 -6.37 -5.06 -2.64
C LEU A 3 -7.48 -4.47 -3.53
N ALA A 4 -7.75 -5.11 -4.67
CA ALA A 4 -8.81 -4.70 -5.58
C ALA A 4 -10.20 -4.70 -4.94
N ALA A 5 -10.51 -5.65 -4.05
CA ALA A 5 -11.79 -5.68 -3.34
C ALA A 5 -11.91 -4.50 -2.37
N VAL A 6 -10.84 -4.23 -1.59
CA VAL A 6 -10.79 -3.09 -0.66
C VAL A 6 -10.95 -1.77 -1.39
N LEU A 7 -10.24 -1.60 -2.53
CA LEU A 7 -10.32 -0.39 -3.33
C LEU A 7 -11.70 -0.21 -3.98
N ALA A 8 -12.38 -1.30 -4.37
CA ALA A 8 -13.74 -1.22 -4.89
C ALA A 8 -14.75 -0.77 -3.82
N GLU A 9 -14.61 -1.28 -2.59
CA GLU A 9 -15.45 -0.87 -1.46
C GLU A 9 -15.22 0.61 -1.10
N ILE A 10 -13.97 1.03 -0.94
CA ILE A 10 -13.62 2.43 -0.65
C ILE A 10 -14.04 3.34 -1.82
N GLY A 11 -13.80 2.90 -3.05
CA GLY A 11 -14.17 3.63 -4.26
C GLY A 11 -15.67 3.93 -4.31
N THR A 12 -16.51 2.93 -4.03
CA THR A 12 -17.97 3.10 -4.02
C THR A 12 -18.39 4.17 -3.00
N LEU A 13 -17.78 4.17 -1.80
CA LEU A 13 -18.10 5.16 -0.76
C LEU A 13 -17.65 6.58 -1.15
N LEU A 14 -16.46 6.71 -1.73
CA LEU A 14 -15.94 8.01 -2.17
C LEU A 14 -16.72 8.56 -3.36
N GLU A 15 -17.17 7.72 -4.28
CA GLU A 15 -18.01 8.14 -5.41
C GLU A 15 -19.36 8.70 -4.95
N MET A 16 -19.93 8.18 -3.85
CA MET A 16 -21.15 8.73 -3.26
C MET A 16 -20.97 10.15 -2.73
N GLU A 17 -19.76 10.50 -2.30
CA GLU A 17 -19.37 11.85 -1.88
C GLU A 17 -18.91 12.72 -3.06
N GLY A 18 -19.04 12.24 -4.30
CA GLY A 18 -18.64 12.95 -5.52
C GLY A 18 -17.15 12.90 -5.81
N ILE A 19 -16.40 12.00 -5.18
CA ILE A 19 -14.95 11.85 -5.32
C ILE A 19 -14.66 10.68 -6.27
N SER A 20 -14.00 10.98 -7.39
CA SER A 20 -13.62 9.94 -8.36
C SER A 20 -12.36 9.19 -7.94
N VAL A 21 -12.41 7.86 -7.96
CA VAL A 21 -11.26 7.01 -7.65
C VAL A 21 -10.73 6.33 -8.91
N ARG A 22 -9.42 6.42 -9.13
CA ARG A 22 -8.72 5.74 -10.21
C ARG A 22 -7.53 4.97 -9.66
N MET A 23 -7.50 3.67 -9.90
CA MET A 23 -6.33 2.83 -9.61
C MET A 23 -5.35 2.89 -10.79
N VAL A 24 -4.07 3.03 -10.49
CA VAL A 24 -2.98 2.92 -11.46
C VAL A 24 -1.97 1.95 -10.90
N GLU A 25 -1.70 0.88 -11.64
CA GLU A 25 -0.64 -0.07 -11.30
C GLU A 25 0.66 0.37 -11.97
N THR A 26 1.74 0.43 -11.18
CA THR A 26 3.08 0.71 -11.68
C THR A 26 3.81 -0.61 -11.81
N VAL A 27 4.19 -0.97 -13.04
CA VAL A 27 5.03 -2.15 -13.28
C VAL A 27 6.46 -1.80 -12.85
N LEU A 28 6.99 -2.55 -11.90
CA LEU A 28 8.35 -2.40 -11.40
C LEU A 28 9.31 -3.31 -12.18
N GLU A 29 10.54 -2.85 -12.38
CA GLU A 29 11.65 -3.68 -12.86
C GLU A 29 12.11 -4.63 -11.74
N ASN A 30 12.82 -5.71 -12.10
CA ASN A 30 13.23 -6.73 -11.12
C ASN A 30 14.18 -6.20 -10.05
N ASP A 31 14.95 -5.15 -10.32
CA ASP A 31 15.82 -4.51 -9.33
C ASP A 31 15.07 -3.59 -8.36
N ALA A 32 13.82 -3.24 -8.66
CA ALA A 32 12.98 -2.34 -7.85
C ALA A 32 12.05 -3.09 -6.89
N VAL A 33 12.35 -4.34 -6.53
CA VAL A 33 11.51 -5.16 -5.64
C VAL A 33 11.39 -4.57 -4.23
N ALA A 34 12.36 -3.76 -3.80
CA ALA A 34 12.27 -2.98 -2.57
C ALA A 34 11.13 -1.94 -2.57
N GLU A 35 10.63 -1.56 -3.75
CA GLU A 35 9.47 -0.69 -3.94
C GLU A 35 8.16 -1.48 -4.11
N SER A 36 8.23 -2.81 -4.14
CA SER A 36 7.05 -3.68 -4.20
C SER A 36 6.13 -3.38 -3.02
N ASN A 37 4.81 -3.45 -3.22
CA ASN A 37 3.80 -3.11 -2.20
C ASN A 37 3.78 -1.63 -1.75
N SER A 38 4.40 -0.71 -2.48
CA SER A 38 4.17 0.73 -2.28
C SER A 38 2.76 1.13 -2.72
N LEU A 39 2.04 1.85 -1.85
CA LEU A 39 0.70 2.38 -2.13
C LEU A 39 0.70 3.89 -1.94
N LEU A 40 0.33 4.61 -3.00
CA LEU A 40 0.32 6.06 -3.03
C LEU A 40 -1.10 6.57 -3.24
N PHE A 41 -1.48 7.60 -2.48
CA PHE A 41 -2.72 8.35 -2.67
C PHE A 41 -2.36 9.74 -3.20
N ASN A 42 -2.83 10.07 -4.40
CA ASN A 42 -2.51 11.34 -5.08
C ASN A 42 -0.98 11.60 -5.18
N GLY A 43 -0.18 10.53 -5.30
CA GLY A 43 1.28 10.61 -5.36
C GLY A 43 1.99 10.69 -4.01
N VAL A 44 1.24 10.66 -2.90
CA VAL A 44 1.80 10.66 -1.54
C VAL A 44 1.77 9.24 -0.98
N PRO A 45 2.90 8.69 -0.48
CA PRO A 45 2.96 7.34 0.04
C PRO A 45 2.26 7.23 1.41
N ILE A 46 1.76 6.04 1.73
CA ILE A 46 0.94 5.81 2.94
C ILE A 46 1.65 6.16 4.26
N GLU A 47 2.96 5.93 4.33
CA GLU A 47 3.84 6.24 5.46
C GLU A 47 4.02 7.74 5.70
N GLU A 48 3.82 8.57 4.67
CA GLU A 48 3.80 10.03 4.83
C GLU A 48 2.41 10.55 5.26
N LEU A 49 1.35 9.80 4.95
CA LEU A 49 -0.03 10.16 5.31
C LEU A 49 -0.38 9.76 6.75
N LEU A 50 0.16 8.66 7.26
CA LEU A 50 -0.23 8.09 8.54
C LEU A 50 0.92 8.10 9.54
N GLU A 51 0.71 8.76 10.67
CA GLU A 51 1.66 8.76 11.78
C GLU A 51 1.84 7.35 12.37
N GLY A 52 3.08 7.01 12.72
CA GLY A 52 3.44 5.74 13.36
C GLY A 52 3.55 4.56 12.40
N ILE A 53 3.54 4.79 11.09
CA ILE A 53 3.94 3.80 10.09
C ILE A 53 5.45 3.89 9.86
N GLU A 54 6.13 2.76 9.95
CA GLU A 54 7.52 2.61 9.53
C GLU A 54 7.59 1.70 8.30
N VAL A 55 8.39 2.09 7.31
CA VAL A 55 8.73 1.20 6.21
C VAL A 55 9.88 0.31 6.65
N ILE A 56 9.70 -0.99 6.52
CA ILE A 56 10.69 -2.01 6.87
C ILE A 56 10.88 -2.97 5.70
N THR A 57 11.95 -3.75 5.75
CA THR A 57 12.15 -4.88 4.83
C THR A 57 11.95 -6.19 5.56
N THR A 58 11.24 -7.13 4.93
CA THR A 58 11.05 -8.49 5.44
C THR A 58 11.52 -9.50 4.41
N SER A 59 12.09 -10.61 4.88
CA SER A 59 12.36 -11.75 4.02
C SER A 59 11.03 -12.28 3.46
N CYS A 60 10.86 -12.21 2.14
CA CYS A 60 9.62 -12.58 1.48
C CYS A 60 9.87 -13.71 0.48
N SER A 61 8.83 -14.49 0.19
CA SER A 61 8.88 -15.60 -0.79
C SER A 61 8.90 -15.12 -2.26
N CYS A 62 9.22 -13.84 -2.53
CA CYS A 62 9.31 -13.28 -3.87
C CYS A 62 10.58 -13.73 -4.63
N SER A 63 11.37 -14.65 -4.07
CA SER A 63 12.52 -15.28 -4.72
C SER A 63 12.18 -15.92 -6.08
N CYS A 64 10.92 -16.36 -6.28
CA CYS A 64 10.45 -16.84 -7.59
C CYS A 64 10.37 -15.74 -8.67
N LEU A 65 10.25 -14.47 -8.28
CA LEU A 65 10.14 -13.32 -9.19
C LEU A 65 11.52 -12.78 -9.58
N THR A 66 12.43 -12.72 -8.61
CA THR A 66 13.77 -12.15 -8.76
C THR A 66 14.82 -13.18 -9.19
N CYS A 67 14.52 -14.48 -9.05
CA CYS A 67 15.49 -15.57 -9.12
C CYS A 67 16.62 -15.46 -8.08
N GLU A 68 16.45 -14.67 -7.02
CA GLU A 68 17.41 -14.48 -5.94
C GLU A 68 16.95 -15.16 -4.64
N GLU A 69 17.84 -15.95 -4.03
CA GLU A 69 17.54 -16.80 -2.87
C GLU A 69 17.20 -15.98 -1.60
N ASN A 70 17.61 -14.71 -1.54
CA ASN A 70 17.40 -13.82 -0.39
C ASN A 70 16.74 -12.51 -0.85
N THR A 71 15.49 -12.61 -1.29
CA THR A 71 14.70 -11.42 -1.66
C THR A 71 14.08 -10.80 -0.41
N GLU A 72 14.38 -9.53 -0.20
CA GLU A 72 13.73 -8.71 0.83
C GLU A 72 12.66 -7.83 0.16
N CYS A 73 11.45 -7.85 0.69
CA CYS A 73 10.34 -7.03 0.22
C CYS A 73 10.04 -5.91 1.20
N ARG A 74 9.45 -4.84 0.68
CA ARG A 74 8.85 -3.80 1.51
C ARG A 74 7.69 -4.37 2.34
N ALA A 75 7.69 -4.01 3.61
CA ALA A 75 6.58 -4.21 4.53
C ALA A 75 6.36 -2.93 5.35
N LEU A 76 5.21 -2.84 6.01
CA LEU A 76 4.90 -1.74 6.91
C LEU A 76 4.89 -2.26 8.34
N ARG A 77 5.50 -1.52 9.27
CA ARG A 77 5.30 -1.71 10.71
C ARG A 77 4.38 -0.62 11.23
N TYR A 78 3.31 -1.03 11.92
CA TYR A 78 2.36 -0.11 12.54
C TYR A 78 1.96 -0.66 13.92
N ASN A 79 2.02 0.17 14.96
CA ASN A 79 1.78 -0.25 16.36
C ASN A 79 2.63 -1.46 16.82
N GLY A 80 3.84 -1.61 16.28
CA GLY A 80 4.74 -2.72 16.60
C GLY A 80 4.40 -4.04 15.88
N GLU A 81 3.37 -4.07 15.04
CA GLU A 81 3.02 -5.22 14.20
C GLU A 81 3.54 -5.02 12.76
N GLU A 82 4.04 -6.08 12.14
CA GLU A 82 4.62 -6.08 10.79
C GLU A 82 3.60 -6.61 9.77
N TYR A 83 3.48 -5.90 8.66
CA TYR A 83 2.49 -6.16 7.61
C TYR A 83 3.18 -6.21 6.25
N GLU A 84 3.33 -7.42 5.71
CA GLU A 84 3.78 -7.65 4.34
C GLU A 84 2.73 -7.22 3.29
N THR A 85 1.47 -7.14 3.70
CA THR A 85 0.35 -6.61 2.89
C THR A 85 -0.34 -5.51 3.68
N ILE A 86 -0.59 -4.37 3.03
CA ILE A 86 -1.21 -3.21 3.68
C ILE A 86 -2.64 -3.56 4.13
N PRO A 87 -2.96 -3.47 5.44
CA PRO A 87 -4.29 -3.76 5.94
C PRO A 87 -5.37 -2.82 5.38
N PRO A 88 -6.60 -3.29 5.12
CA PRO A 88 -7.69 -2.47 4.59
C PRO A 88 -7.99 -1.22 5.43
N VAL A 89 -7.84 -1.33 6.76
CA VAL A 89 -8.04 -0.21 7.69
C VAL A 89 -7.02 0.92 7.48
N LEU A 90 -5.76 0.60 7.13
CA LEU A 90 -4.75 1.61 6.83
C LEU A 90 -5.02 2.26 5.48
N ILE A 91 -5.45 1.48 4.48
CA ILE A 91 -5.83 1.99 3.15
C ILE A 91 -6.98 3.01 3.29
N GLY A 92 -8.03 2.69 4.06
CA GLY A 92 -9.15 3.61 4.28
C GLY A 92 -8.74 4.89 5.00
N ARG A 93 -7.93 4.78 6.06
CA ARG A 93 -7.42 5.96 6.78
C ARG A 93 -6.55 6.87 5.90
N ALA A 94 -5.67 6.27 5.11
CA ALA A 94 -4.81 7.00 4.18
C ALA A 94 -5.63 7.72 3.10
N ALA A 95 -6.70 7.10 2.60
CA ALA A 95 -7.61 7.75 1.65
C ALA A 95 -8.28 9.00 2.23
N VAL A 96 -8.78 8.93 3.46
CA VAL A 96 -9.42 10.07 4.15
C VAL A 96 -8.40 11.20 4.39
N LYS A 97 -7.19 10.86 4.86
CA LYS A 97 -6.08 11.79 5.04
C LYS A 97 -5.68 12.49 3.74
N ALA A 98 -5.54 11.72 2.65
CA ALA A 98 -5.13 12.24 1.34
C ALA A 98 -6.17 13.14 0.67
N LEU A 99 -7.43 13.09 1.13
CA LEU A 99 -8.53 13.94 0.67
C LEU A 99 -8.80 15.11 1.62
N GLU A 100 -8.03 15.25 2.70
CA GLU A 100 -8.19 16.29 3.73
C GLU A 100 -9.61 16.30 4.34
N LEU A 101 -10.26 15.13 4.46
CA LEU A 101 -11.63 14.98 4.96
C LEU A 101 -11.71 14.82 6.49
N GLU A 102 -10.71 15.28 7.23
CA GLU A 102 -10.57 15.09 8.69
C GLU A 102 -10.92 16.31 9.54
#